data_AF-A4TGK5-F1
#
_entry.id   AF-A4TGK5-F1
#
_cell.length_a   1.000
_cell.length_b   1.000
_cell.length_c   1.000
_cell.angle_alpha   90.00
_cell.angle_beta   90.00
_cell.angle_gamma   90.00
#
_symmetry.space_group_name_H-M   'P 1'
#
loop_
_entity.id
_entity.type
_entity.pdbx_description
1 polymer ?
#
loop_
_entity_poly.entity_id
_entity_poly.type
_entity_poly.pdbx_seq_one_letter_code
_entity_poly.pdbx_strand_id
1 'polypeptide(L)'
;MRMARPSKGDRAYHMVKFHPAVLQRLVDKATDAGVSSVSQYGADVLAAHVGMPEHVRELNQTPISAARKIDPLHGDTRGRCMIRPHREVSERLIRQAPDHKVSPYIADILAVHVGLPEYARLIDHEEVLPLAM
;
A
#
# COMPACT_ATOMS: atom_id res chain seq x y z
N MET A 1 -6.46 33.85 1.95
CA MET A 1 -6.45 33.08 3.21
C MET A 1 -6.03 31.65 2.90
N ARG A 2 -4.79 31.24 3.16
CA ARG A 2 -4.36 29.84 2.96
C ARG A 2 -4.97 29.03 4.10
N MET A 3 -6.05 28.28 3.84
CA MET A 3 -6.50 27.27 4.80
C MET A 3 -5.32 26.33 5.07
N ALA A 4 -5.01 26.12 6.36
CA ALA A 4 -4.12 25.04 6.76
C ALA A 4 -4.71 23.75 6.19
N ARG A 5 -3.94 23.07 5.32
CA ARG A 5 -4.38 21.78 4.77
C ARG A 5 -4.68 20.86 5.94
N PRO A 6 -5.84 20.18 5.98
CA PRO A 6 -6.12 19.20 7.01
C PRO A 6 -4.94 18.24 7.13
N SER A 7 -4.45 18.04 8.35
CA SER A 7 -3.36 17.09 8.59
C SER A 7 -3.75 15.72 8.03
N LYS A 8 -2.79 15.03 7.41
CA LYS A 8 -2.99 13.67 6.88
C LYS A 8 -3.07 12.60 8.01
N GLY A 9 -3.33 13.03 9.25
CA GLY A 9 -3.37 12.20 10.45
C GLY A 9 -1.99 11.83 10.97
N ASP A 10 -1.95 11.07 12.06
CA ASP A 10 -0.71 10.46 12.53
C ASP A 10 -0.28 9.31 11.60
N ARG A 11 0.98 9.33 11.16
CA ARG A 11 1.49 8.43 10.11
C ARG A 11 2.74 7.72 10.57
N ALA A 12 2.74 6.40 10.39
CA ALA A 12 3.95 5.60 10.45
C ALA A 12 4.79 5.78 9.18
N TYR A 13 6.05 5.35 9.23
CA TYR A 13 6.98 5.42 8.11
C TYR A 13 7.60 4.05 7.89
N HIS A 14 7.25 3.42 6.78
CA HIS A 14 7.81 2.13 6.38
C HIS A 14 8.61 2.31 5.10
N MET A 15 9.91 2.03 5.18
CA MET A 15 10.76 1.98 4.00
C MET A 15 10.66 0.59 3.39
N VAL A 16 9.96 0.48 2.26
CA VAL A 16 9.63 -0.80 1.63
C VAL A 16 10.42 -0.95 0.35
N LYS A 17 11.11 -2.09 0.19
CA LYS A 17 11.80 -2.43 -1.05
C LYS A 17 10.85 -3.24 -1.92
N PHE A 18 10.62 -2.78 -3.15
CA PHE A 18 9.80 -3.50 -4.12
C PHE A 18 10.66 -4.08 -5.24
N HIS A 19 10.17 -5.16 -5.85
CA HIS A 19 10.65 -5.55 -7.17
C HIS A 19 10.27 -4.45 -8.19
N PRO A 20 11.12 -4.10 -9.17
CA PRO A 20 10.82 -3.01 -10.12
C PRO A 20 9.48 -3.15 -10.84
N ALA A 21 9.10 -4.38 -11.22
CA ALA A 21 7.80 -4.64 -11.86
C ALA A 21 6.60 -4.33 -10.94
N VAL A 22 6.72 -4.63 -9.64
CA VAL A 22 5.70 -4.30 -8.63
C VAL A 22 5.61 -2.79 -8.47
N LEU A 23 6.75 -2.10 -8.37
CA LEU A 23 6.77 -0.64 -8.24
C LEU A 23 6.12 0.03 -9.45
N GLN A 24 6.43 -0.43 -10.67
CA GLN A 24 5.82 0.09 -11.88
C GLN A 24 4.29 -0.11 -11.88
N ARG A 25 3.81 -1.31 -11.54
CA ARG A 25 2.36 -1.57 -11.45
C ARG A 25 1.66 -0.77 -10.36
N LEU A 26 2.34 -0.47 -9.26
CA LEU A 26 1.82 0.45 -8.24
C LEU A 26 1.69 1.88 -8.77
N VAL A 27 2.64 2.35 -9.57
CA VAL A 27 2.55 3.67 -10.25
C VAL A 27 1.37 3.70 -11.22
N ASP A 28 1.23 2.67 -12.05
CA ASP A 28 0.15 2.57 -13.02
C ASP A 28 -1.21 2.59 -12.32
N LYS A 29 -1.42 1.69 -11.34
CA LYS A 29 -2.69 1.61 -10.60
C LYS A 29 -2.99 2.85 -9.77
N ALA A 30 -1.97 3.51 -9.21
CA ALA A 30 -2.17 4.77 -8.50
C ALA A 30 -2.62 5.89 -9.44
N THR A 31 -2.06 5.92 -10.66
CA THR A 31 -2.42 6.88 -11.70
C THR A 31 -3.84 6.64 -12.20
N ASP A 32 -4.20 5.38 -12.48
CA ASP A 32 -5.55 4.99 -12.90
C ASP A 32 -6.59 5.31 -11.83
N ALA A 33 -6.23 5.16 -10.54
CA ALA A 33 -7.08 5.52 -9.42
C ALA A 33 -7.14 7.03 -9.14
N GLY A 34 -6.36 7.87 -9.85
CA GLY A 34 -6.31 9.32 -9.63
C GLY A 34 -5.73 9.73 -8.27
N VAL A 35 -5.01 8.83 -7.60
CA VAL A 35 -4.42 9.07 -6.28
C VAL A 35 -3.17 9.95 -6.40
N SER A 36 -2.90 10.78 -5.40
CA SER A 36 -1.82 11.78 -5.46
C SER A 36 -0.39 11.21 -5.50
N SER A 37 -0.20 9.96 -5.10
CA SER A 37 1.13 9.32 -5.06
C SER A 37 1.02 7.81 -4.81
N VAL A 38 2.07 7.07 -5.17
CA VAL A 38 2.24 5.65 -4.80
C VAL A 38 2.18 5.44 -3.29
N SER A 39 2.78 6.34 -2.50
CA SER A 39 2.74 6.25 -1.03
C SER A 39 1.32 6.31 -0.48
N GLN A 40 0.51 7.23 -1.02
CA GLN A 40 -0.88 7.38 -0.61
C GLN A 40 -1.75 6.22 -1.11
N TYR A 41 -1.54 5.77 -2.35
CA TYR A 41 -2.21 4.61 -2.91
C TYR A 41 -1.94 3.36 -2.07
N GLY A 42 -0.67 3.08 -1.77
CA GLY A 42 -0.27 1.97 -0.91
C GLY A 42 -0.85 2.08 0.51
N ALA A 43 -0.86 3.28 1.09
CA ALA A 43 -1.47 3.51 2.40
C ALA A 43 -2.98 3.19 2.42
N ASP A 44 -3.71 3.60 1.38
CA ASP A 44 -5.14 3.36 1.27
C ASP A 44 -5.45 1.88 1.00
N VAL A 45 -4.67 1.21 0.14
CA VAL A 45 -4.78 -0.24 -0.09
C VAL A 45 -4.55 -1.01 1.22
N LEU A 46 -3.53 -0.64 1.99
CA LEU A 46 -3.23 -1.27 3.28
C LEU A 46 -4.37 -1.05 4.29
N ALA A 47 -4.95 0.15 4.34
CA ALA A 47 -6.09 0.44 5.20
C ALA A 47 -7.29 -0.45 4.85
N ALA A 48 -7.62 -0.58 3.56
CA ALA A 48 -8.67 -1.48 3.09
C ALA A 48 -8.34 -2.95 3.41
N HIS A 49 -7.10 -3.38 3.18
CA HIS A 49 -6.64 -4.75 3.41
C HIS A 49 -6.79 -5.18 4.88
N VAL A 50 -6.45 -4.31 5.83
CA VAL A 50 -6.57 -4.62 7.26
C VAL A 50 -7.99 -4.39 7.82
N GLY A 51 -8.96 -4.08 6.96
CA GLY A 51 -10.35 -3.87 7.35
C GLY A 51 -10.60 -2.56 8.09
N MET A 52 -9.87 -1.49 7.73
CA MET A 52 -9.99 -0.15 8.28
C MET A 52 -10.30 0.89 7.17
N PRO A 53 -11.44 0.77 6.48
CA PRO A 53 -11.78 1.65 5.35
C PRO A 53 -11.94 3.13 5.75
N GLU A 54 -12.18 3.43 7.02
CA GLU A 54 -12.21 4.80 7.56
C GLU A 54 -10.86 5.54 7.41
N HIS A 55 -9.76 4.79 7.27
CA HIS A 55 -8.42 5.34 7.06
C HIS A 55 -8.04 5.48 5.58
N VAL A 56 -8.90 5.04 4.66
CA VAL A 56 -8.75 5.26 3.21
C VAL A 56 -9.04 6.72 2.88
N ARG A 57 -8.09 7.40 2.22
CA ARG A 57 -8.20 8.84 1.96
C ARG A 57 -8.51 9.23 0.54
N GLU A 58 -7.97 8.56 -0.46
CA GLU A 58 -8.08 8.97 -1.86
C GLU A 58 -8.59 7.83 -2.75
N LEU A 59 -8.22 6.58 -2.44
CA LEU A 59 -8.78 5.40 -3.08
C LEU A 59 -10.31 5.36 -2.87
N ASN A 60 -11.08 5.11 -3.92
CA ASN A 60 -12.56 5.12 -3.93
C ASN A 60 -13.23 6.49 -3.74
N GLN A 61 -12.49 7.59 -3.68
CA GLN A 61 -13.11 8.91 -3.80
C GLN A 61 -13.41 9.19 -5.27
N THR A 62 -14.66 9.53 -5.59
CA THR A 62 -15.03 9.95 -6.95
C THR A 62 -14.17 11.15 -7.33
N PRO A 63 -13.27 11.05 -8.32
CA PRO A 63 -12.39 12.15 -8.66
C PRO A 63 -13.25 13.28 -9.24
N ILE A 64 -13.28 14.42 -8.56
CA ILE A 64 -13.76 15.68 -9.13
C ILE A 64 -12.69 16.13 -10.13
N SER A 65 -12.67 15.48 -11.30
CA SER A 65 -11.92 15.82 -12.51
C SER A 65 -10.48 16.33 -12.32
N ALA A 66 -9.51 15.41 -12.40
CA ALA A 66 -8.22 15.59 -13.07
C ALA A 66 -7.48 14.25 -12.97
N ALA A 67 -7.12 13.65 -14.11
CA ALA A 67 -6.08 12.63 -14.12
C ALA A 67 -4.81 13.27 -13.52
N ARG A 68 -4.54 12.99 -12.24
CA ARG A 68 -3.30 13.44 -11.61
C ARG A 68 -2.20 12.59 -12.25
N LYS A 69 -1.40 13.22 -13.12
CA LYS A 69 -0.12 12.62 -13.51
C LYS A 69 0.70 12.46 -12.23
N ILE A 70 0.85 11.22 -11.80
CA ILE A 70 1.82 10.88 -10.78
C ILE A 70 3.16 10.93 -11.49
N ASP A 71 4.06 11.79 -11.03
CA ASP A 71 5.44 11.76 -11.52
C ASP A 71 5.99 10.35 -11.31
N PRO A 72 6.67 9.76 -12.31
CA PRO A 72 7.24 8.44 -12.16
C PRO A 72 8.11 8.43 -10.91
N LEU A 73 7.63 7.70 -9.90
CA LEU A 73 8.33 7.59 -8.64
C LEU A 73 9.55 6.75 -8.94
N HIS A 74 10.69 7.41 -9.08
CA HIS A 74 11.94 6.73 -8.87
C HIS A 74 11.87 6.30 -7.41
N GLY A 75 11.86 5.00 -7.16
CA GLY A 75 12.35 4.54 -5.87
C GLY A 75 13.69 5.23 -5.60
N ASP A 76 14.18 5.19 -4.37
CA ASP A 76 15.60 5.53 -4.23
C ASP A 76 16.43 4.67 -5.21
N THR A 77 17.72 4.96 -5.37
CA THR A 77 18.60 4.22 -6.29
C THR A 77 18.62 2.69 -6.06
N ARG A 78 17.92 2.17 -5.04
CA ARG A 78 17.78 0.77 -4.66
C ARG A 78 16.34 0.23 -4.76
N GLY A 79 15.40 0.97 -5.35
CA GLY A 79 14.00 0.54 -5.53
C GLY A 79 13.16 0.58 -4.25
N ARG A 80 13.54 1.39 -3.25
CA ARG A 80 12.78 1.57 -2.01
C ARG A 80 11.78 2.72 -2.15
N CYS A 81 10.54 2.49 -1.71
CA CYS A 81 9.47 3.47 -1.67
C CYS A 81 8.93 3.60 -0.24
N MET A 82 8.69 4.84 0.18
CA MET A 82 8.21 5.15 1.53
C MET A 82 6.70 5.01 1.56
N ILE A 83 6.19 4.07 2.35
CA ILE A 83 4.76 3.88 2.57
C ILE A 83 4.41 4.44 3.94
N ARG A 84 3.38 5.29 3.98
CA ARG A 84 3.02 6.07 5.17
C ARG A 84 1.56 5.85 5.56
N PRO A 85 1.19 4.63 6.01
CA PRO A 85 -0.18 4.36 6.44
C PRO A 85 -0.48 5.11 7.75
N HIS A 86 -1.78 5.21 8.07
CA HIS A 86 -2.21 5.70 9.38
C HIS A 86 -1.58 4.85 10.50
N ARG A 87 -1.35 5.45 11.67
CA ARG A 87 -0.69 4.76 12.80
C ARG A 87 -1.39 3.46 13.19
N GLU A 88 -2.72 3.47 13.29
CA GLU A 88 -3.50 2.27 13.65
C GLU A 88 -3.41 1.16 12.59
N VAL A 89 -3.41 1.53 11.30
CA VAL A 89 -3.18 0.59 10.19
C VAL A 89 -1.80 -0.02 10.32
N SER A 90 -0.77 0.79 10.62
CA SER A 90 0.58 0.31 10.87
C SER A 90 0.66 -0.67 12.04
N GLU A 91 0.00 -0.38 13.15
CA GLU A 91 0.00 -1.25 14.33
C GLU A 91 -0.67 -2.58 14.05
N ARG A 92 -1.75 -2.58 13.26
CA ARG A 92 -2.41 -3.81 12.82
C ARG A 92 -1.51 -4.62 11.88
N LEU A 93 -0.84 -3.98 10.94
CA LEU A 93 0.15 -4.64 10.06
C LEU A 93 1.30 -5.26 10.87
N ILE A 94 1.80 -4.59 11.90
CA ILE A 94 2.87 -5.11 12.77
C ILE A 94 2.42 -6.38 13.52
N ARG A 95 1.16 -6.42 13.97
CA ARG A 95 0.58 -7.61 14.64
C ARG A 95 0.40 -8.79 13.69
N GLN A 96 0.12 -8.53 12.41
CA GLN A 96 -0.08 -9.55 11.38
C GLN A 96 1.23 -10.00 10.70
N ALA A 97 2.27 -9.17 10.77
CA ALA A 97 3.52 -9.43 10.07
C ALA A 97 4.26 -10.65 10.66
N PRO A 98 4.64 -11.65 9.83
CA PRO A 98 5.47 -12.76 10.28
C PRO A 98 6.83 -12.24 10.78
N ASP A 99 7.33 -12.80 11.88
CA ASP A 99 8.54 -12.37 12.58
C ASP A 99 8.58 -10.87 12.94
N HIS A 100 7.43 -10.20 13.04
CA HIS A 100 7.34 -8.73 13.18
C HIS A 100 8.03 -7.93 12.05
N LYS A 101 8.28 -8.56 10.90
CA LYS A 101 8.92 -7.93 9.73
C LYS A 101 7.88 -7.23 8.87
N VAL A 102 7.47 -6.04 9.30
CA VAL A 102 6.39 -5.28 8.67
C VAL A 102 6.71 -4.79 7.24
N SER A 103 7.91 -4.27 6.95
CA SER A 103 8.20 -3.74 5.60
C SER A 103 8.16 -4.83 4.52
N PRO A 104 8.77 -6.01 4.72
CA PRO A 104 8.62 -7.11 3.78
C PRO A 104 7.17 -7.60 3.65
N TYR A 105 6.41 -7.65 4.76
CA TYR A 105 4.99 -8.02 4.71
C TYR A 105 4.14 -7.03 3.90
N ILE A 106 4.40 -5.72 4.04
CA ILE A 106 3.77 -4.68 3.20
C ILE A 106 4.12 -4.90 1.72
N ALA A 107 5.36 -5.28 1.41
CA ALA A 107 5.77 -5.55 0.04
C ALA A 107 4.95 -6.70 -0.57
N ASP A 108 4.75 -7.79 0.19
CA ASP A 108 3.99 -8.96 -0.23
C ASP A 108 2.51 -8.62 -0.49
N ILE A 109 1.86 -7.92 0.45
CA ILE A 109 0.45 -7.48 0.29
C ILE A 109 0.29 -6.66 -0.99
N LEU A 110 1.18 -5.70 -1.21
CA LEU A 110 1.10 -4.81 -2.37
C LEU A 110 1.45 -5.54 -3.68
N ALA A 111 2.36 -6.50 -3.67
CA ALA A 111 2.66 -7.35 -4.83
C ALA A 111 1.43 -8.18 -5.25
N VAL A 112 0.77 -8.83 -4.29
CA VAL A 112 -0.49 -9.56 -4.52
C VAL A 112 -1.58 -8.61 -5.04
N HIS A 113 -1.75 -7.45 -4.41
CA HIS A 113 -2.76 -6.46 -4.82
C HIS A 113 -2.57 -5.97 -6.27
N VAL A 114 -1.32 -5.81 -6.71
CA VAL A 114 -1.04 -5.41 -8.09
C VAL A 114 -1.13 -6.54 -9.12
N GLY A 115 -1.43 -7.77 -8.67
CA GLY A 115 -1.56 -8.95 -9.52
C GLY A 115 -0.23 -9.58 -9.90
N LEU A 116 0.82 -9.39 -9.08
CA LEU A 116 2.13 -10.02 -9.27
C LEU A 116 2.52 -10.84 -8.02
N PRO A 117 1.74 -11.88 -7.67
CA PRO A 117 1.96 -12.68 -6.47
C PRO A 117 3.30 -13.43 -6.49
N GLU A 118 3.91 -13.66 -7.65
CA GLU A 118 5.23 -14.28 -7.79
C GLU A 118 6.36 -13.44 -7.16
N TYR A 119 6.13 -12.15 -6.91
CA TYR A 119 7.07 -11.27 -6.20
C TYR A 119 6.73 -11.11 -4.72
N ALA A 120 5.60 -11.65 -4.26
CA ALA A 120 5.40 -11.86 -2.84
C ALA A 120 6.24 -13.06 -2.42
N ARG A 121 6.89 -12.98 -1.27
CA ARG A 121 7.40 -14.19 -0.61
C ARG A 121 6.19 -15.08 -0.41
N LEU A 122 6.25 -16.33 -0.89
CA LEU A 122 5.20 -17.33 -0.67
C LEU A 122 4.83 -17.30 0.81
N ILE A 123 3.73 -16.63 1.15
CA ILE A 123 3.10 -16.80 2.44
C ILE A 123 2.47 -18.15 2.26
N ASP A 124 3.12 -19.17 2.82
CA ASP A 124 2.56 -20.49 2.98
C ASP A 124 1.34 -20.30 3.90
N HIS A 125 0.21 -19.88 3.33
CA HIS A 125 -1.08 -20.06 3.94
C HIS A 125 -1.45 -21.53 3.74
N GLU A 126 -0.67 -22.40 4.39
CA GLU A 126 -1.09 -23.77 4.65
C GLU A 126 -2.18 -23.69 5.74
N GLU A 127 -3.40 -23.37 5.31
CA GLU A 127 -4.65 -23.80 5.95
C GLU A 127 -5.83 -23.53 5.00
N VAL A 128 -5.86 -24.24 3.88
CA VAL A 128 -7.14 -24.68 3.32
C VAL A 128 -7.38 -26.06 3.94
N LEU A 129 -8.14 -26.10 5.04
CA LEU A 129 -8.69 -27.33 5.58
C LEU A 129 -9.31 -28.12 4.41
N PRO A 130 -8.94 -29.39 4.17
CA PRO A 130 -9.73 -30.22 3.30
C PRO A 130 -11.11 -30.33 3.95
N LEU A 131 -12.14 -29.83 3.27
CA LEU A 131 -13.51 -30.24 3.53
C LEU A 131 -13.53 -31.76 3.32
N ALA A 132 -13.38 -32.49 4.42
CA ALA A 132 -13.65 -33.91 4.44
C ALA A 132 -15.11 -34.09 4.00
N MET A 133 -15.27 -34.79 2.87
CA MET A 133 -16.54 -35.38 2.46
C MET A 133 -16.89 -36.55 3.37
#